data_AF-A0AAN9CTC0-F1
#
_entry.id   AF-A0AAN9CTC0-F1
#
_cell.length_a   1.000
_cell.length_b   1.000
_cell.length_c   1.000
_cell.angle_alpha   90.00
_cell.angle_beta   90.00
_cell.angle_gamma   90.00
#
_symmetry.space_group_name_H-M   'P 1'
#
loop_
_entity.id
_entity.type
_entity.pdbx_description
1 polymer ?
#
loop_
_entity_poly.entity_id
_entity_poly.type
_entity_poly.pdbx_seq_one_letter_code
_entity_poly.pdbx_strand_id
1 'polypeptide(L)'
;MDLCRYLIVYHFLAFTFFKVAACSEVSIVGGKDVKKLHPWMVSIQMDQIHVCGGILIQDQWVLTSAHCEEKPISSVTVLIGSLSLSKGSQRVGILSYAKPATFNARTRQDDIMLIKLNKKVKAKPKKIPKKEKDVPSGTKCVVTGWGITHLKTNEPSDKLQMLEVTVVDRNLCNRFYESDLVITKDMLCAGNKQEKRGTCWEIPVDL
;
A
#
# COMPACT_ATOMS: atom_id res chain seq x y z
N MET A 1 -51.08 -43.66 -7.88
CA MET A 1 -51.44 -42.28 -7.54
C MET A 1 -50.23 -41.41 -7.83
N ASP A 2 -50.18 -40.92 -9.07
CA ASP A 2 -49.28 -39.86 -9.52
C ASP A 2 -49.63 -38.52 -8.87
N LEU A 3 -48.63 -37.69 -8.62
CA LEU A 3 -48.70 -36.24 -8.85
C LEU A 3 -47.30 -35.63 -8.90
N CYS A 4 -46.83 -35.53 -10.15
CA CYS A 4 -45.77 -34.64 -10.63
C CYS A 4 -46.26 -33.17 -10.60
N ARG A 5 -45.31 -32.20 -10.62
CA ARG A 5 -45.44 -30.70 -10.65
C ARG A 5 -45.49 -30.09 -9.25
N TYR A 6 -44.55 -29.23 -8.84
CA TYR A 6 -44.28 -27.91 -9.41
C TYR A 6 -42.79 -27.54 -9.39
N LEU A 7 -42.28 -27.34 -10.60
CA LEU A 7 -41.20 -26.41 -10.90
C LEU A 7 -41.80 -25.00 -10.79
N ILE A 8 -41.49 -24.25 -9.73
CA ILE A 8 -41.57 -22.78 -9.78
C ILE A 8 -40.19 -22.24 -9.50
N VAL A 9 -39.55 -21.91 -10.61
CA VAL A 9 -38.45 -20.96 -10.70
C VAL A 9 -38.92 -19.65 -10.04
N TYR A 10 -38.42 -19.35 -8.84
CA TYR A 10 -38.26 -17.96 -8.43
C TYR A 10 -36.76 -17.69 -8.35
N HIS A 11 -36.28 -16.99 -9.37
CA HIS A 11 -35.14 -16.11 -9.28
C HIS A 11 -35.26 -15.25 -8.01
N PHE A 12 -34.60 -15.66 -6.93
CA PHE A 12 -33.75 -14.71 -6.26
C PHE A 12 -32.35 -15.03 -6.72
N LEU A 13 -31.95 -14.31 -7.77
CA LEU A 13 -30.56 -13.94 -7.94
C LEU A 13 -30.14 -13.21 -6.66
N ALA A 14 -29.78 -13.98 -5.63
CA ALA A 14 -28.72 -13.57 -4.75
C ALA A 14 -27.43 -13.69 -5.57
N PHE A 15 -27.31 -12.85 -6.61
CA PHE A 15 -26.05 -12.18 -6.82
C PHE A 15 -25.86 -11.36 -5.54
N THR A 16 -25.37 -12.01 -4.48
CA THR A 16 -24.40 -11.34 -3.65
C THR A 16 -23.28 -11.02 -4.63
N PHE A 17 -23.39 -9.85 -5.25
CA PHE A 17 -22.24 -9.12 -5.71
C PHE A 17 -21.39 -8.96 -4.44
N PHE A 18 -20.57 -9.96 -4.15
CA PHE A 18 -19.26 -9.68 -3.60
C PHE A 18 -18.61 -8.84 -4.69
N LYS A 19 -18.86 -7.53 -4.62
CA LYS A 19 -18.01 -6.57 -5.29
C LYS A 19 -16.65 -6.81 -4.68
N VAL A 20 -15.82 -7.59 -5.35
CA VAL A 20 -14.40 -7.60 -5.09
C VAL A 20 -13.92 -6.23 -5.51
N ALA A 21 -13.83 -5.33 -4.53
CA ALA A 21 -13.20 -4.04 -4.73
C ALA A 21 -11.70 -4.30 -4.84
N ALA A 22 -11.19 -4.27 -6.07
CA ALA A 22 -9.76 -4.24 -6.31
C ALA A 22 -9.17 -2.99 -5.63
N CYS A 23 -8.16 -3.17 -4.74
CA CYS A 23 -7.47 -2.05 -4.11
C CYS A 23 -6.69 -1.28 -5.19
N SER A 24 -7.19 -0.08 -5.55
CA SER A 24 -6.46 0.85 -6.42
C SER A 24 -5.75 1.95 -5.63
N GLU A 25 -6.09 2.16 -4.35
CA GLU A 25 -5.64 3.33 -3.58
C GLU A 25 -5.29 2.98 -2.12
N VAL A 26 -4.07 3.34 -1.69
CA VAL A 26 -3.60 3.13 -0.31
C VAL A 26 -4.24 4.16 0.63
N SER A 27 -4.95 3.68 1.64
CA SER A 27 -5.60 4.49 2.68
C SER A 27 -4.87 4.36 4.02
N ILE A 28 -5.07 5.27 4.96
CA ILE A 28 -4.69 5.08 6.38
C ILE A 28 -5.90 5.47 7.24
N VAL A 29 -6.94 4.65 7.15
CA VAL A 29 -8.21 4.93 7.82
C VAL A 29 -8.06 4.69 9.32
N GLY A 30 -8.44 5.68 10.13
CA GLY A 30 -8.29 5.65 11.60
C GLY A 30 -6.84 5.68 12.10
N GLY A 31 -5.93 6.19 11.27
CA GLY A 31 -4.57 6.53 11.69
C GLY A 31 -4.50 7.74 12.63
N LYS A 32 -3.30 8.03 13.11
CA LYS A 32 -2.97 9.21 13.92
C LYS A 32 -1.82 9.99 13.30
N ASP A 33 -1.80 11.31 13.52
CA ASP A 33 -0.71 12.18 13.09
C ASP A 33 0.64 11.68 13.65
N VAL A 34 1.63 11.55 12.78
CA VAL A 34 3.02 11.30 13.17
C VAL A 34 3.59 12.58 13.78
N LYS A 35 3.98 12.52 15.06
CA LYS A 35 4.51 13.67 15.79
C LYS A 35 6.00 13.93 15.56
N LYS A 36 6.76 12.88 15.24
CA LYS A 36 8.22 12.95 15.07
C LYS A 36 8.61 12.61 13.65
N LEU A 37 9.44 13.46 13.06
CA LEU A 37 9.88 13.27 11.69
C LEU A 37 10.62 11.94 11.49
N HIS A 38 10.24 11.21 10.45
CA HIS A 38 10.98 10.07 9.93
C HIS A 38 11.80 10.52 8.71
N PRO A 39 13.12 10.75 8.85
CA PRO A 39 13.92 11.38 7.79
C PRO A 39 14.01 10.54 6.50
N TRP A 40 13.74 9.23 6.59
CA TRP A 40 13.71 8.33 5.46
C TRP A 40 12.35 8.24 4.76
N MET A 41 11.27 8.79 5.34
CA MET A 41 9.97 8.77 4.66
C MET A 41 10.00 9.70 3.46
N VAL A 42 9.50 9.21 2.32
CA VAL A 42 9.41 10.03 1.11
C VAL A 42 8.02 9.95 0.49
N SER A 43 7.64 11.03 -0.16
CA SER A 43 6.48 11.13 -1.05
C SER A 43 6.98 11.27 -2.47
N ILE A 44 6.59 10.34 -3.34
CA ILE A 44 6.75 10.45 -4.78
C ILE A 44 5.61 11.34 -5.28
N GLN A 45 5.93 12.33 -6.10
CA GLN A 45 4.99 13.35 -6.55
C GLN A 45 5.06 13.54 -8.06
N MET A 46 3.91 13.49 -8.72
CA MET A 46 3.74 13.94 -10.11
C MET A 46 3.22 15.37 -10.10
N ASP A 47 3.91 16.30 -10.76
CA ASP A 47 3.51 17.71 -10.80
C ASP A 47 3.21 18.29 -9.40
N GLN A 48 4.03 17.90 -8.41
CA GLN A 48 3.93 18.24 -6.98
C GLN A 48 2.75 17.62 -6.21
N ILE A 49 1.93 16.79 -6.86
CA ILE A 49 0.82 16.06 -6.24
C ILE A 49 1.31 14.69 -5.78
N HIS A 50 0.98 14.30 -4.54
CA HIS A 50 1.33 12.99 -4.00
C HIS A 50 0.67 11.86 -4.78
N VAL A 51 1.48 10.88 -5.19
CA VAL A 51 1.02 9.67 -5.87
C VAL A 51 1.34 8.40 -5.08
N CYS A 52 2.54 8.33 -4.51
CA CYS A 52 3.03 7.14 -3.83
C CYS A 52 3.97 7.46 -2.66
N GLY A 53 4.10 6.50 -1.75
CA GLY A 53 5.11 6.51 -0.70
C GLY A 53 6.41 5.83 -1.10
N GLY A 54 7.44 6.03 -0.28
CA GLY A 54 8.68 5.26 -0.38
C GLY A 54 9.55 5.46 0.85
N ILE A 55 10.70 4.78 0.84
CA ILE A 55 11.70 4.83 1.91
C ILE A 55 13.07 5.14 1.33
N LEU A 56 13.75 6.16 1.84
CA LEU A 56 15.15 6.42 1.54
C LEU A 56 16.02 5.34 2.20
N ILE A 57 16.74 4.56 1.40
CA ILE A 57 17.57 3.44 1.86
C ILE A 57 19.07 3.72 1.73
N GLN A 58 19.44 4.68 0.89
CA GLN A 58 20.78 5.29 0.82
C GLN A 58 20.66 6.77 0.44
N ASP A 59 21.77 7.52 0.46
CA ASP A 59 21.80 8.97 0.18
C ASP A 59 21.32 9.37 -1.24
N GLN A 60 21.16 8.41 -2.15
CA GLN A 60 20.65 8.65 -3.51
C GLN A 60 19.62 7.61 -3.97
N TRP A 61 19.16 6.73 -3.07
CA TRP A 61 18.32 5.59 -3.43
C TRP A 61 17.08 5.52 -2.56
N VAL A 62 15.93 5.52 -3.22
CA VAL A 62 14.61 5.32 -2.63
C VAL A 62 14.09 3.96 -3.03
N LEU A 63 13.52 3.24 -2.07
CA LEU A 63 12.76 2.02 -2.25
C LEU A 63 11.27 2.32 -2.28
N THR A 64 10.56 1.79 -3.26
CA THR A 64 9.09 1.89 -3.41
C THR A 64 8.56 0.64 -4.12
N SER A 65 7.29 0.63 -4.51
CA SER A 65 6.67 -0.42 -5.33
C SER A 65 6.86 -0.13 -6.82
N ALA A 66 6.91 -1.18 -7.63
CA ALA A 66 7.06 -1.09 -9.08
C ALA A 66 5.82 -0.50 -9.77
N HIS A 67 4.65 -0.66 -9.17
CA HIS A 67 3.42 -0.03 -9.66
C HIS A 67 3.40 1.50 -9.49
N CYS A 68 4.31 2.09 -8.70
CA CYS A 68 4.45 3.53 -8.53
C CYS A 68 5.33 4.18 -9.60
N GLU A 69 5.71 3.47 -10.66
CA GLU A 69 6.48 4.07 -11.76
C GLU A 69 5.63 5.09 -12.51
N GLU A 70 6.05 6.36 -12.42
CA GLU A 70 5.39 7.48 -13.06
C GLU A 70 6.22 8.07 -14.21
N LYS A 71 5.53 8.54 -15.25
CA LYS A 71 6.12 9.17 -16.44
C LYS A 71 5.34 10.42 -16.90
N PRO A 72 6.02 11.41 -17.50
CA PRO A 72 7.46 11.46 -17.79
C PRO A 72 8.29 11.73 -16.54
N ILE A 73 9.52 11.19 -16.47
CA ILE A 73 10.43 11.34 -15.31
C ILE A 73 10.66 12.81 -14.95
N SER A 74 10.66 13.71 -15.94
CA SER A 74 10.82 15.15 -15.76
C SER A 74 9.73 15.80 -14.90
N SER A 75 8.54 15.20 -14.84
CA SER A 75 7.41 15.67 -14.03
C SER A 75 7.38 15.05 -12.63
N VAL A 76 8.27 14.09 -12.35
CA VAL A 76 8.29 13.35 -11.08
C VAL A 76 9.36 13.88 -10.14
N THR A 77 8.96 14.17 -8.91
CA THR A 77 9.86 14.56 -7.82
C THR A 77 9.64 13.71 -6.58
N VAL A 78 10.65 13.66 -5.73
CA VAL A 78 10.60 12.99 -4.43
C VAL A 78 10.72 14.05 -3.34
N LEU A 79 9.65 14.22 -2.55
CA LEU A 79 9.67 14.99 -1.32
C LEU A 79 10.22 14.11 -0.19
N ILE A 80 11.26 14.58 0.49
CA ILE A 80 12.02 13.76 1.45
C ILE A 80 11.87 14.30 2.86
N GLY A 81 11.62 13.41 3.83
CA GLY A 81 11.70 13.72 5.25
C GLY A 81 10.76 14.85 5.65
N SER A 82 9.49 14.77 5.27
CA SER A 82 8.46 15.73 5.66
C SER A 82 7.41 15.11 6.58
N LEU A 83 6.74 15.96 7.37
CA LEU A 83 5.48 15.63 8.07
C LEU A 83 4.25 16.16 7.32
N SER A 84 4.43 17.07 6.37
CA SER A 84 3.35 17.72 5.61
C SER A 84 3.71 17.80 4.13
N LEU A 85 2.79 17.41 3.25
CA LEU A 85 3.00 17.46 1.79
C LEU A 85 3.15 18.90 1.30
N SER A 86 2.32 19.81 1.82
CA SER A 86 2.29 21.23 1.46
C SER A 86 3.44 22.03 2.07
N LYS A 87 3.91 21.67 3.28
CA LYS A 87 4.98 22.41 3.99
C LYS A 87 6.39 21.83 3.79
N GLY A 88 6.50 20.70 3.09
CA GLY A 88 7.78 20.05 2.83
C GLY A 88 8.66 20.86 1.88
N SER A 89 9.93 21.08 2.23
CA SER A 89 10.84 21.95 1.47
C SER A 89 11.81 21.20 0.55
N GLN A 90 12.13 19.93 0.83
CA GLN A 90 13.15 19.19 0.08
C GLN A 90 12.55 18.29 -0.99
N ARG A 91 12.41 18.82 -2.21
CA ARG A 91 12.07 18.04 -3.41
C ARG A 91 13.31 17.75 -4.26
N VAL A 92 13.41 16.53 -4.76
CA VAL A 92 14.55 16.06 -5.57
C VAL A 92 14.04 15.35 -6.81
N GLY A 93 14.65 15.62 -7.96
CA GLY A 93 14.28 14.96 -9.22
C GLY A 93 14.79 13.52 -9.29
N ILE A 94 14.20 12.74 -10.20
CA ILE A 94 14.56 11.35 -10.45
C ILE A 94 15.55 11.28 -11.61
N LEU A 95 16.54 10.40 -11.50
CA LEU A 95 17.47 10.07 -12.57
C LEU A 95 17.02 8.83 -13.34
N SER A 96 16.62 7.77 -12.63
CA SER A 96 16.22 6.51 -13.25
C SER A 96 15.41 5.62 -12.31
N TYR A 97 14.67 4.68 -12.90
CA TYR A 97 14.00 3.58 -12.22
C TYR A 97 14.75 2.26 -12.44
N ALA A 98 14.70 1.37 -11.45
CA ALA A 98 15.16 0.00 -11.57
C ALA A 98 14.18 -0.93 -10.83
N LYS A 99 13.45 -1.75 -11.59
CA LYS A 99 12.49 -2.75 -11.09
C LYS A 99 12.81 -4.14 -11.67
N PRO A 100 12.44 -5.23 -10.99
CA PRO A 100 12.62 -6.58 -11.53
C PRO A 100 11.90 -6.75 -12.86
N ALA A 101 12.52 -7.47 -13.80
CA ALA A 101 11.87 -7.86 -15.06
C ALA A 101 10.69 -8.84 -14.82
N THR A 102 10.68 -9.49 -13.66
CA THR A 102 9.64 -10.41 -13.19
C THR A 102 8.43 -9.71 -12.58
N PHE A 103 8.46 -8.37 -12.42
CA PHE A 103 7.31 -7.62 -11.93
C PHE A 103 6.08 -7.88 -12.80
N ASN A 104 4.99 -8.28 -12.15
CA ASN A 104 3.73 -8.59 -12.81
C ASN A 104 2.61 -7.68 -12.28
N ALA A 105 2.15 -6.75 -13.11
CA ALA A 105 1.15 -5.76 -12.70
C ALA A 105 -0.21 -6.36 -12.31
N ARG A 106 -0.57 -7.54 -12.82
CA ARG A 106 -1.83 -8.22 -12.52
C ARG A 106 -1.79 -8.91 -11.16
N THR A 107 -0.73 -9.68 -10.90
CA THR A 107 -0.57 -10.45 -9.65
C THR A 107 0.12 -9.67 -8.54
N ARG A 108 0.73 -8.52 -8.87
CA ARG A 108 1.62 -7.75 -7.99
C ARG A 108 2.85 -8.52 -7.52
N GLN A 109 3.20 -9.64 -8.16
CA GLN A 109 4.47 -10.32 -7.90
C GLN A 109 5.65 -9.38 -8.22
N ASP A 110 6.67 -9.41 -7.37
CA ASP A 110 7.89 -8.59 -7.46
C ASP A 110 7.62 -7.09 -7.58
N ASP A 111 6.59 -6.61 -6.88
CA ASP A 111 6.18 -5.21 -6.84
C ASP A 111 7.09 -4.34 -5.96
N ILE A 112 8.34 -4.24 -6.40
CA ILE A 112 9.43 -3.54 -5.72
C ILE A 112 10.27 -2.79 -6.76
N MET A 113 10.66 -1.56 -6.44
CA MET A 113 11.43 -0.71 -7.34
C MET A 113 12.39 0.20 -6.57
N LEU A 114 13.57 0.39 -7.15
CA LEU A 114 14.52 1.41 -6.76
C LEU A 114 14.36 2.65 -7.66
N ILE A 115 14.30 3.80 -7.02
CA ILE A 115 14.40 5.11 -7.65
C ILE A 115 15.80 5.67 -7.34
N LYS A 116 16.56 5.98 -8.39
CA LYS A 116 17.82 6.72 -8.26
C LYS A 116 17.51 8.21 -8.35
N LEU A 117 17.87 8.96 -7.32
CA LEU A 117 17.73 10.42 -7.31
C LEU A 117 18.79 11.08 -8.19
N ASN A 118 18.50 12.25 -8.77
CA ASN A 118 19.47 12.98 -9.60
C ASN A 118 20.60 13.65 -8.80
N LYS A 119 20.47 13.71 -7.47
CA LYS A 119 21.49 14.19 -6.54
C LYS A 119 21.40 13.47 -5.20
N LYS A 120 22.50 13.46 -4.46
CA LYS A 120 22.55 12.96 -3.10
C LYS A 120 21.78 13.86 -2.13
N VAL A 121 21.27 13.26 -1.07
CA VAL A 121 20.48 13.93 -0.03
C VAL A 121 21.12 13.75 1.34
N LYS A 122 20.95 14.77 2.20
CA LYS A 122 21.50 14.75 3.57
C LYS A 122 20.63 13.98 4.57
N ALA A 123 19.39 13.65 4.19
CA ALA A 123 18.45 12.94 5.05
C ALA A 123 18.97 11.55 5.42
N LYS A 124 18.74 11.13 6.68
CA LYS A 124 19.25 9.86 7.20
C LYS A 124 18.45 8.67 6.62
N PRO A 125 19.11 7.74 5.89
CA PRO A 125 18.42 6.58 5.33
C PRO A 125 17.99 5.55 6.39
N LYS A 126 17.00 4.72 6.05
CA LYS A 126 16.58 3.56 6.83
C LYS A 126 17.43 2.35 6.47
N LYS A 127 17.86 1.60 7.48
CA LYS A 127 18.50 0.29 7.28
C LYS A 127 17.45 -0.75 6.90
N ILE A 128 17.71 -1.51 5.85
CA ILE A 128 16.92 -2.68 5.43
C ILE A 128 17.44 -3.92 6.16
N PRO A 129 16.58 -4.90 6.51
CA PRO A 129 17.01 -6.21 7.00
C PRO A 129 18.02 -6.88 6.04
N LYS A 130 19.06 -7.51 6.59
CA LYS A 130 20.09 -8.23 5.81
C LYS A 130 19.80 -9.71 5.59
N LYS A 131 18.83 -10.25 6.33
CA LYS A 131 18.45 -11.66 6.28
C LYS A 131 17.01 -11.73 5.84
N GLU A 132 16.78 -12.63 4.89
CA GLU A 132 15.43 -13.05 4.54
C GLU A 132 14.87 -13.86 5.70
N LYS A 133 13.83 -13.34 6.33
CA LYS A 133 13.09 -14.03 7.38
C LYS A 133 11.65 -13.59 7.28
N ASP A 134 10.75 -14.56 7.20
CA ASP A 134 9.32 -14.28 7.25
C ASP A 134 8.94 -13.66 8.60
N VAL A 135 8.00 -12.73 8.57
CA VAL A 135 7.54 -12.05 9.78
C VAL A 135 6.43 -12.89 10.42
N PRO A 136 6.56 -13.34 11.67
CA PRO A 136 5.57 -14.23 12.27
C PRO A 136 4.17 -13.60 12.34
N SER A 137 3.14 -14.43 12.14
CA SER A 137 1.75 -14.03 12.40
C SER A 137 1.57 -13.50 13.83
N GLY A 138 0.72 -12.49 14.00
CA GLY A 138 0.53 -11.81 15.28
C GLY A 138 1.55 -10.72 15.60
N THR A 139 2.60 -10.54 14.77
CA THR A 139 3.58 -9.46 14.95
C THR A 139 2.91 -8.09 14.75
N LYS A 140 3.03 -7.20 15.73
CA LYS A 140 2.55 -5.81 15.63
C LYS A 140 3.56 -4.95 14.86
N CYS A 141 3.07 -4.26 13.83
CA CYS A 141 3.83 -3.39 12.96
C CYS A 141 3.18 -2.00 12.88
N VAL A 142 3.90 -1.03 12.33
CA VAL A 142 3.39 0.32 12.07
C VAL A 142 3.56 0.63 10.60
N VAL A 143 2.47 1.08 9.97
CA VAL A 143 2.48 1.64 8.62
C VAL A 143 2.39 3.15 8.72
N THR A 144 3.12 3.86 7.88
CA THR A 144 3.10 5.33 7.82
C THR A 144 3.00 5.82 6.38
N GLY A 145 2.24 6.89 6.14
CA GLY A 145 2.06 7.45 4.80
C GLY A 145 1.07 8.62 4.77
N TRP A 146 0.82 9.12 3.57
CA TRP A 146 -0.11 10.23 3.30
C TRP A 146 -1.37 9.77 2.59
N GLY A 147 -1.64 8.47 2.57
CA GLY A 147 -2.83 7.89 1.94
C GLY A 147 -4.14 8.48 2.45
N ILE A 148 -5.23 8.16 1.77
CA ILE A 148 -6.57 8.69 2.07
C ILE A 148 -6.96 8.36 3.52
N THR A 149 -7.36 9.37 4.29
CA THR A 149 -7.83 9.19 5.69
C THR A 149 -9.34 9.22 5.81
N HIS A 150 -10.03 9.83 4.85
CA HIS A 150 -11.48 9.98 4.84
C HIS A 150 -12.06 9.63 3.47
N LEU A 151 -12.93 8.61 3.45
CA LEU A 151 -13.55 8.07 2.23
C LEU A 151 -14.42 9.08 1.46
N LYS A 152 -14.76 10.22 2.08
CA LYS A 152 -15.60 11.25 1.46
C LYS A 152 -14.81 12.22 0.59
N THR A 153 -13.54 12.44 0.89
CA THR A 153 -12.73 13.44 0.18
C THR A 153 -11.93 12.84 -0.96
N ASN A 154 -11.67 11.52 -0.93
CA ASN A 154 -10.76 10.82 -1.84
C ASN A 154 -9.38 11.49 -2.01
N GLU A 155 -9.00 12.31 -1.03
CA GLU A 155 -7.77 13.09 -1.05
C GLU A 155 -6.76 12.53 -0.05
N PRO A 156 -5.48 12.44 -0.43
CA PRO A 156 -4.38 12.18 0.50
C PRO A 156 -4.39 13.13 1.69
N SER A 157 -4.00 12.64 2.86
CA SER A 157 -3.79 13.52 4.01
C SER A 157 -2.57 14.40 3.79
N ASP A 158 -2.68 15.71 4.01
CA ASP A 158 -1.49 16.58 4.02
C ASP A 158 -0.50 16.12 5.10
N LYS A 159 -1.00 15.73 6.27
CA LYS A 159 -0.17 15.31 7.40
C LYS A 159 0.18 13.84 7.32
N LEU A 160 1.44 13.50 7.59
CA LEU A 160 1.90 12.12 7.67
C LEU A 160 1.15 11.37 8.77
N GLN A 161 0.47 10.29 8.39
CA GLN A 161 -0.29 9.44 9.28
C GLN A 161 0.50 8.19 9.65
N MET A 162 0.12 7.58 10.77
CA MET A 162 0.53 6.24 11.16
C MET A 162 -0.64 5.38 11.62
N LEU A 163 -0.55 4.08 11.33
CA LEU A 163 -1.51 3.08 11.78
C LEU A 163 -0.78 1.83 12.29
N GLU A 164 -1.25 1.30 13.40
CA GLU A 164 -0.80 0.01 13.93
C GLU A 164 -1.56 -1.12 13.23
N VAL A 165 -0.81 -2.10 12.73
CA VAL A 165 -1.33 -3.28 12.03
C VAL A 165 -0.72 -4.54 12.64
N THR A 166 -1.39 -5.67 12.46
CA THR A 166 -0.90 -6.97 12.91
C THR A 166 -0.71 -7.87 11.70
N VAL A 167 0.42 -8.56 11.64
CA VAL A 167 0.68 -9.55 10.60
C VAL A 167 -0.34 -10.68 10.69
N VAL A 168 -0.93 -11.02 9.56
CA VAL A 168 -1.95 -12.07 9.41
C VAL A 168 -1.28 -13.29 8.78
N ASP A 169 -1.69 -14.48 9.22
CA ASP A 169 -1.22 -15.72 8.62
C ASP A 169 -1.55 -15.76 7.10
N ARG A 170 -0.58 -16.22 6.30
CA ARG A 170 -0.69 -16.21 4.83
C ARG A 170 -1.78 -17.15 4.32
N ASN A 171 -1.94 -18.32 4.93
CA ASN A 171 -3.01 -19.25 4.53
C ASN A 171 -4.38 -18.70 4.89
N LEU A 172 -4.50 -18.07 6.08
CA LEU A 172 -5.70 -17.35 6.45
C LEU A 172 -6.01 -16.23 5.45
N CYS A 173 -5.01 -15.42 5.08
CA CYS A 173 -5.18 -14.33 4.13
C CYS A 173 -5.61 -14.83 2.73
N ASN A 174 -5.01 -15.92 2.23
CA ASN A 174 -5.40 -16.53 0.95
C ASN A 174 -6.83 -17.10 0.95
N ARG A 175 -7.37 -17.51 2.11
CA ARG A 175 -8.78 -17.89 2.20
C ARG A 175 -9.73 -16.70 2.02
N PHE A 176 -9.30 -15.47 2.35
CA PHE A 176 -10.09 -14.26 2.16
C PHE A 176 -10.00 -13.69 0.74
N TYR A 177 -8.84 -13.81 0.09
CA TYR A 177 -8.63 -13.31 -1.28
C TYR A 177 -9.09 -14.28 -2.39
N GLU A 178 -9.55 -15.48 -2.01
CA GLU A 178 -10.05 -16.53 -2.92
C GLU A 178 -9.18 -16.71 -4.17
N SER A 179 -9.77 -16.64 -5.37
CA SER A 179 -9.08 -16.84 -6.66
C SER A 179 -8.54 -15.56 -7.31
N ASP A 180 -8.75 -14.38 -6.70
CA ASP A 180 -8.40 -13.10 -7.34
C ASP A 180 -6.92 -12.75 -7.18
N LEU A 181 -6.34 -13.07 -6.02
CA LEU A 181 -4.92 -12.85 -5.71
C LEU A 181 -4.40 -13.95 -4.78
N VAL A 182 -3.22 -14.49 -5.11
CA VAL A 182 -2.50 -15.44 -4.26
C VAL A 182 -1.36 -14.70 -3.56
N ILE A 183 -1.43 -14.56 -2.25
CA ILE A 183 -0.36 -14.03 -1.41
C ILE A 183 0.76 -15.07 -1.36
N THR A 184 1.85 -14.78 -2.05
CA THR A 184 3.03 -15.66 -2.17
C THR A 184 3.97 -15.51 -0.98
N LYS A 185 5.04 -16.33 -0.94
CA LYS A 185 6.10 -16.25 0.09
C LYS A 185 6.85 -14.91 0.09
N ASP A 186 6.83 -14.19 -1.03
CA ASP A 186 7.49 -12.88 -1.19
C ASP A 186 6.57 -11.72 -0.76
N MET A 187 5.35 -12.05 -0.32
CA MET A 187 4.32 -11.11 0.14
C MET A 187 3.95 -11.37 1.60
N LEU A 188 3.44 -10.33 2.26
CA LEU A 188 2.95 -10.37 3.62
C LEU A 188 1.54 -9.74 3.69
N CYS A 189 0.69 -10.31 4.52
CA CYS A 189 -0.63 -9.77 4.82
C CYS A 189 -0.62 -9.15 6.22
N ALA A 190 -1.17 -7.95 6.38
CA ALA A 190 -1.28 -7.29 7.67
C ALA A 190 -2.54 -6.42 7.72
N GLY A 191 -3.19 -6.40 8.87
CA GLY A 191 -4.42 -5.65 9.08
C GLY A 191 -4.73 -5.47 10.56
N ASN A 192 -5.82 -4.75 10.85
CA ASN A 192 -6.31 -4.60 12.21
C ASN A 192 -7.68 -5.27 12.32
N LYS A 193 -7.79 -6.34 13.11
CA LYS A 193 -9.04 -7.07 13.32
C LYS A 193 -10.13 -6.24 14.01
N GLN A 194 -9.75 -5.22 14.78
CA GLN A 194 -10.67 -4.63 15.75
C GLN A 194 -11.52 -3.49 15.22
N GLU A 195 -11.22 -2.90 14.07
CA GLU A 195 -11.94 -1.71 13.59
C GLU A 195 -11.89 -1.56 12.06
N LYS A 196 -12.75 -0.69 11.52
CA LYS A 196 -12.75 -0.14 10.14
C LYS A 196 -11.46 0.64 9.80
N ARG A 197 -10.29 0.11 10.16
CA ARG A 197 -8.96 0.71 10.08
C ARG A 197 -8.04 -0.21 9.29
N GLY A 198 -7.45 0.30 8.21
CA GLY A 198 -6.60 -0.50 7.33
C GLY A 198 -5.82 0.36 6.36
N THR A 199 -4.89 -0.28 5.65
CA THR A 199 -4.11 0.31 4.57
C THR A 199 -4.80 0.26 3.20
N CYS A 200 -5.88 -0.52 3.11
CA CYS A 200 -6.92 -0.53 2.08
C CYS A 200 -8.26 -0.76 2.82
N TRP A 201 -9.38 -0.30 2.25
CA TRP A 201 -10.73 -0.61 2.74
C TRP A 201 -11.13 -2.04 2.28
N GLU A 202 -11.87 -2.77 3.13
CA GLU A 202 -12.49 -4.10 2.91
C GLU A 202 -11.62 -5.37 3.06
N ILE A 203 -11.06 -5.59 4.26
CA ILE A 203 -11.10 -6.95 4.82
C ILE A 203 -12.40 -7.04 5.63
N PRO A 204 -13.30 -8.01 5.36
CA PRO A 204 -14.50 -8.21 6.17
C PRO A 204 -14.12 -8.28 7.64
N VAL A 205 -14.79 -7.46 8.46
CA VAL A 205 -14.48 -7.24 9.88
C VAL A 205 -14.95 -8.40 10.77
N ASP A 206 -15.31 -9.54 10.17
CA ASP A 206 -15.79 -10.72 10.86
C ASP A 206 -14.72 -11.82 10.78
N LEU A 207 -13.74 -11.71 11.68
CA LEU A 207 -12.54 -12.56 11.79
C LEU A 207 -12.23 -13.00 13.22
#